data_AF-A0A8E2VIL1-F1
#
_entry.id   AF-A0A8E2VIL1-F1
#
_cell.length_a   1.000
_cell.length_b   1.000
_cell.length_c   1.000
_cell.angle_alpha   90.00
_cell.angle_beta   90.00
_cell.angle_gamma   90.00
#
_symmetry.space_group_name_H-M   'P 1'
#
loop_
_entity.id
_entity.type
_entity.pdbx_description
1 polymer ?
#
loop_
_entity_poly.entity_id
_entity_poly.type
_entity_poly.pdbx_seq_one_letter_code
_entity_poly.pdbx_strand_id
1 'polypeptide(L)'
;MAPAALPLTFAGRPGWAVLGVVGLGTLLWYGATRERAPAVPRTETDTQTKTCDRPWTVRVHAQGNDCGGTSSSTIGAPPIVKTSAPVTHAEGIALSNATWALLNKHQQAIRVQSKTKLERYINSNPPLGQRSFPASDRSGGKRMDIDNYGCSPNFPV
;
A
#
# COMPACT_ATOMS: atom_id res chain seq x y z
N MET A 1 35.06 -28.78 -6.77
CA MET A 1 33.92 -29.53 -6.22
C MET A 1 32.63 -28.82 -6.64
N ALA A 2 32.00 -29.34 -7.68
CA ALA A 2 30.64 -29.08 -8.18
C ALA A 2 30.23 -30.41 -8.86
N PRO A 3 28.95 -30.84 -8.96
CA PRO A 3 27.71 -30.05 -9.08
C PRO A 3 26.59 -30.54 -8.11
N ALA A 4 25.39 -29.97 -8.04
CA ALA A 4 24.24 -30.48 -8.78
C ALA A 4 23.05 -29.50 -8.69
N ALA A 5 22.51 -29.16 -9.85
CA ALA A 5 21.17 -28.64 -10.02
C ALA A 5 20.17 -29.82 -10.17
N LEU A 6 18.89 -29.49 -10.00
CA LEU A 6 17.66 -30.18 -10.42
C LEU A 6 17.11 -31.26 -9.45
N PRO A 7 15.84 -31.69 -9.61
CA PRO A 7 14.61 -30.93 -9.89
C PRO A 7 13.45 -31.42 -8.97
N LEU A 8 12.47 -30.58 -8.65
CA LEU A 8 11.16 -31.08 -8.23
C LEU A 8 10.08 -30.30 -8.97
N THR A 9 9.90 -30.70 -10.23
CA THR A 9 8.63 -30.57 -10.94
C THR A 9 8.03 -31.96 -11.10
N PHE A 10 6.68 -31.99 -11.13
CA PHE A 10 5.75 -33.11 -11.25
C PHE A 10 5.33 -33.73 -9.91
N ALA A 11 4.05 -33.89 -9.58
CA ALA A 11 2.82 -33.62 -10.31
C ALA A 11 1.64 -33.72 -9.33
N GLY A 12 0.64 -32.85 -9.48
CA GLY A 12 -0.63 -32.99 -8.78
C GLY A 12 -1.36 -31.66 -8.68
N ARG A 13 -2.17 -31.32 -9.69
CA ARG A 13 -3.18 -30.26 -9.53
C ARG A 13 -4.18 -30.73 -8.46
N PRO A 14 -4.64 -29.86 -7.55
CA PRO A 14 -5.67 -28.90 -7.93
C PRO A 14 -5.42 -27.47 -7.41
N GLY A 15 -5.27 -26.54 -8.35
CA GLY A 15 -6.20 -25.41 -8.45
C GLY A 15 -6.28 -24.30 -7.39
N TRP A 16 -5.55 -24.33 -6.27
CA TRP A 16 -5.74 -23.32 -5.20
C TRP A 16 -4.48 -22.83 -4.46
N ALA A 17 -3.27 -23.13 -4.92
CA ALA A 17 -2.05 -22.83 -4.15
C ALA A 17 -1.10 -21.76 -4.75
N VAL A 18 -1.39 -21.15 -5.90
CA VAL A 18 -0.42 -20.26 -6.59
C VAL A 18 -0.72 -18.76 -6.40
N LEU A 19 -1.87 -18.38 -5.83
CA LEU A 19 -2.25 -16.96 -5.68
C LEU A 19 -1.94 -16.35 -4.30
N GLY A 20 -1.56 -17.14 -3.29
CA GLY A 20 -1.46 -16.64 -1.91
C GLY A 20 -0.09 -16.10 -1.46
N VAL A 21 1.01 -16.52 -2.10
CA VAL A 21 2.35 -16.34 -1.49
C VAL A 21 3.18 -15.24 -2.14
N VAL A 22 2.96 -14.90 -3.41
CA VAL A 22 3.80 -13.91 -4.10
C VAL A 22 3.49 -12.47 -3.63
N GLY A 23 2.23 -12.17 -3.27
CA GLY A 23 1.85 -10.86 -2.75
C GLY A 23 2.21 -10.62 -1.28
N LEU A 24 2.14 -11.65 -0.43
CA LEU A 24 2.49 -11.54 0.99
C LEU A 24 4.00 -11.64 1.24
N GLY A 25 4.72 -12.48 0.49
CA GLY A 25 6.15 -12.72 0.70
C GLY A 25 7.03 -11.53 0.36
N THR A 26 6.66 -10.74 -0.65
CA THR A 26 7.40 -9.52 -1.04
C THR A 26 7.22 -8.37 -0.05
N LEU A 27 6.07 -8.30 0.64
CA LEU A 27 5.83 -7.32 1.72
C LEU A 27 6.62 -7.63 3.00
N LEU A 28 6.99 -8.90 3.23
CA LEU A 28 7.74 -9.33 4.41
C LEU A 28 9.27 -9.27 4.25
N TRP A 29 9.79 -9.17 3.02
CA TRP A 29 11.24 -9.24 2.74
C TRP A 29 11.96 -7.89 2.70
N TYR A 30 11.25 -6.77 2.59
CA TYR A 30 11.85 -5.47 2.80
C TYR A 30 11.87 -5.18 4.29
N GLY A 31 13.03 -5.43 4.91
CA GLY A 31 13.32 -5.06 6.28
C GLY A 31 12.76 -3.67 6.58
N ALA A 32 12.04 -3.55 7.69
CA ALA A 32 11.38 -2.35 8.14
C ALA A 32 12.39 -1.22 8.41
N THR A 33 12.95 -0.62 7.37
CA THR A 33 13.71 0.62 7.48
C THR A 33 12.72 1.77 7.57
N ARG A 34 12.93 2.66 8.55
CA ARG A 34 12.21 3.94 8.68
C ARG A 34 12.65 4.85 7.54
N GLU A 35 12.20 4.56 6.34
CA GLU A 35 12.52 5.33 5.16
C GLU A 35 11.32 6.15 4.71
N ARG A 36 11.62 7.24 4.00
CA ARG A 36 10.63 8.11 3.40
C ARG A 36 9.75 7.26 2.49
N ALA A 37 8.44 7.25 2.72
CA ALA A 37 7.51 6.48 1.90
C ALA A 37 7.80 6.73 0.40
N PRO A 38 8.11 5.72 -0.42
CA PRO A 38 8.45 5.91 -1.83
C PRO A 38 7.24 6.45 -2.58
N ALA A 39 7.39 7.48 -3.42
CA ALA A 39 6.29 8.01 -4.19
C ALA A 39 5.75 6.98 -5.20
N VAL A 40 4.45 6.98 -5.45
CA VAL A 40 3.84 6.22 -6.56
C VAL A 40 3.74 7.08 -7.82
N PRO A 41 3.81 6.47 -9.02
CA PRO A 41 3.49 7.16 -10.27
C PRO A 41 2.13 7.85 -10.19
N ARG A 42 2.15 9.19 -10.22
CA ARG A 42 0.95 10.03 -10.27
C ARG A 42 0.53 10.14 -11.72
N THR A 43 -0.37 9.30 -12.16
CA THR A 43 -0.93 9.43 -13.52
C THR A 43 -2.44 9.56 -13.38
N GLU A 44 -2.92 10.79 -13.59
CA GLU A 44 -4.34 11.14 -13.65
C GLU A 44 -5.05 10.30 -14.72
N THR A 45 -6.21 9.76 -14.38
CA THR A 45 -7.01 8.88 -15.22
C THR A 45 -7.51 9.65 -16.44
N ASP A 46 -7.11 9.24 -17.65
CA ASP A 46 -7.88 9.57 -18.84
C ASP A 46 -9.11 8.66 -18.84
N THR A 47 -10.28 9.25 -18.69
CA THR A 47 -11.56 8.54 -18.62
C THR A 47 -12.09 8.15 -20.00
N GLN A 48 -11.37 8.44 -21.09
CA GLN A 48 -11.87 8.25 -22.46
C GLN A 48 -11.44 6.94 -23.13
N THR A 49 -10.36 6.26 -22.70
CA THR A 49 -9.92 5.01 -23.32
C THR A 49 -10.25 3.80 -22.45
N LYS A 50 -11.10 2.90 -22.97
CA LYS A 50 -11.44 1.59 -22.35
C LYS A 50 -10.24 0.66 -22.17
N THR A 51 -9.08 0.99 -22.74
CA THR A 51 -7.80 0.33 -22.52
C THR A 51 -7.02 1.15 -21.51
N CYS A 52 -6.75 0.53 -20.37
CA CYS A 52 -6.05 1.18 -19.29
C CYS A 52 -4.61 0.63 -19.25
N ASP A 53 -3.69 1.34 -19.90
CA ASP A 53 -2.31 0.89 -20.13
C ASP A 53 -1.36 1.18 -18.94
N ARG A 54 -1.93 1.44 -17.76
CA ARG A 54 -1.17 1.88 -16.58
C ARG A 54 -1.30 0.88 -15.43
N PRO A 55 -0.25 0.70 -14.61
CA PRO A 55 -0.36 -0.16 -13.45
C PRO A 55 -1.35 0.42 -12.44
N TRP A 56 -2.09 -0.46 -11.77
CA TRP A 56 -2.79 -0.14 -10.53
C TRP A 56 -1.76 0.13 -9.44
N THR A 57 -1.85 1.29 -8.81
CA THR A 57 -0.90 1.71 -7.76
C THR A 57 -1.63 2.19 -6.53
N VAL A 58 -1.18 1.69 -5.37
CA VAL A 58 -1.70 2.12 -4.06
C VAL A 58 -0.52 2.35 -3.14
N ARG A 59 -0.50 3.52 -2.49
CA ARG A 59 0.46 3.88 -1.44
C ARG A 59 -0.32 4.32 -0.22
N VAL A 60 0.09 3.84 0.95
CA VAL A 60 -0.37 4.37 2.23
C VAL A 60 0.84 4.90 2.97
N HIS A 61 0.72 6.08 3.56
CA HIS A 61 1.79 6.70 4.34
C HIS A 61 1.24 7.55 5.47
N ALA A 62 1.99 7.63 6.56
CA ALA A 62 1.82 8.66 7.58
C ALA A 62 2.61 9.90 7.17
N GLN A 63 2.07 11.08 7.44
CA GLN A 63 2.76 12.36 7.27
C GLN A 63 2.73 13.15 8.57
N GLY A 64 3.77 13.94 8.86
CA GLY A 64 3.81 14.90 9.96
C GLY A 64 5.22 15.25 10.41
N ASN A 65 5.35 16.32 11.19
CA ASN A 65 6.63 16.74 11.77
C ASN A 65 7.27 15.67 12.68
N ASP A 66 6.46 14.85 13.34
CA ASP A 66 6.89 13.72 14.13
C ASP A 66 7.39 12.53 13.29
N CYS A 67 7.17 12.53 11.98
CA CYS A 67 7.70 11.53 11.05
C CYS A 67 9.11 11.85 10.53
N GLY A 68 9.58 13.10 10.65
CA GLY A 68 10.92 13.46 10.17
C GLY A 68 11.25 14.96 10.19
N GLY A 69 10.78 15.68 11.21
CA GLY A 69 11.14 17.07 11.49
C GLY A 69 10.33 18.15 10.76
N THR A 70 9.62 17.82 9.67
CA THR A 70 8.84 18.80 8.89
C THR A 70 7.39 18.35 8.72
N SER A 71 6.47 19.29 8.49
CA SER A 71 5.06 18.96 8.24
C SER A 71 4.82 18.11 6.98
N SER A 72 5.82 18.01 6.10
CA SER A 72 5.82 17.20 4.88
C SER A 72 6.54 15.86 4.99
N SER A 73 7.15 15.55 6.14
CA SER A 73 7.90 14.31 6.32
C SER A 73 6.96 13.11 6.38
N THR A 74 7.32 12.00 5.70
CA THR A 74 6.44 10.84 5.53
C THR A 74 7.13 9.54 5.93
N ILE A 75 6.39 8.63 6.58
CA ILE A 75 6.79 7.23 6.84
C ILE A 75 5.71 6.32 6.26
N GLY A 76 6.09 5.28 5.52
CA GLY A 76 5.11 4.38 4.93
C GLY A 76 5.74 3.14 4.33
N ALA A 77 4.95 2.09 4.22
CA ALA A 77 5.38 0.86 3.57
C ALA A 77 5.59 1.08 2.06
N PRO A 78 6.39 0.22 1.41
CA PRO A 78 6.52 0.26 -0.05
C PRO A 78 5.15 0.18 -0.73
N PRO A 79 4.91 0.98 -1.77
CA PRO A 79 3.62 0.97 -2.45
C PRO A 79 3.40 -0.33 -3.21
N ILE A 80 2.13 -0.68 -3.40
CA ILE A 80 1.72 -1.78 -4.27
C ILE A 80 1.61 -1.25 -5.69
N VAL A 81 2.23 -1.95 -6.64
CA VAL A 81 2.19 -1.65 -8.08
C VAL A 81 1.89 -2.96 -8.81
N LYS A 82 0.77 -3.02 -9.53
CA LYS A 82 0.33 -4.21 -10.27
C LYS A 82 0.01 -3.84 -11.71
N THR A 83 0.48 -4.61 -12.68
CA THR A 83 0.25 -4.37 -14.11
C THR A 83 -0.83 -5.26 -14.72
N SER A 84 -1.20 -6.34 -14.03
CA SER A 84 -2.09 -7.38 -14.57
C SER A 84 -3.43 -7.52 -13.86
N ALA A 85 -3.59 -6.93 -12.67
CA ALA A 85 -4.83 -6.98 -11.90
C ALA A 85 -4.94 -5.80 -10.91
N PRO A 86 -6.16 -5.40 -10.52
CA PRO A 86 -6.39 -4.40 -9.48
C PRO A 86 -5.75 -4.75 -8.13
N VAL A 87 -5.51 -3.73 -7.32
CA VAL A 87 -5.23 -3.91 -5.89
C VAL A 87 -6.54 -4.26 -5.18
N THR A 88 -6.54 -5.31 -4.37
CA THR A 88 -7.71 -5.79 -3.62
C THR A 88 -7.89 -5.06 -2.29
N HIS A 89 -9.08 -5.14 -1.68
CA HIS A 89 -9.30 -4.63 -0.32
C HIS A 89 -8.28 -5.17 0.69
N ALA A 90 -8.06 -6.49 0.67
CA ALA A 90 -7.13 -7.15 1.58
C ALA A 90 -5.70 -6.61 1.43
N GLU A 91 -5.23 -6.40 0.19
CA GLU A 91 -3.93 -5.78 -0.10
C GLU A 91 -3.85 -4.34 0.42
N GLY A 92 -4.91 -3.54 0.24
CA GLY A 92 -4.99 -2.18 0.77
C GLY A 92 -4.93 -2.12 2.31
N ILE A 93 -5.68 -2.99 2.98
CA ILE A 93 -5.68 -3.11 4.44
C ILE A 93 -4.32 -3.62 4.94
N ALA A 94 -3.71 -4.59 4.26
CA ALA A 94 -2.37 -5.06 4.57
C ALA A 94 -1.34 -3.92 4.47
N LEU A 95 -1.43 -3.08 3.43
CA LEU A 95 -0.55 -1.92 3.27
C LEU A 95 -0.76 -0.85 4.36
N SER A 96 -2.01 -0.61 4.77
CA SER A 96 -2.34 0.24 5.94
C SER A 96 -1.68 -0.29 7.22
N ASN A 97 -1.80 -1.60 7.46
CA ASN A 97 -1.21 -2.25 8.63
C ASN A 97 0.32 -2.24 8.61
N ALA A 98 0.94 -2.51 7.46
CA ALA A 98 2.38 -2.43 7.28
C ALA A 98 2.90 -1.02 7.57
N THR A 99 2.22 0.01 7.03
CA THR A 99 2.55 1.42 7.32
C THR A 99 2.41 1.75 8.80
N TRP A 100 1.36 1.25 9.45
CA TRP A 100 1.13 1.44 10.88
C TRP A 100 2.24 0.83 11.75
N ALA A 101 2.75 -0.35 11.37
CA ALA A 101 3.81 -1.03 12.09
C ALA A 101 5.16 -0.29 12.07
N LEU A 102 5.40 0.56 11.06
CA LEU A 102 6.60 1.41 10.97
C LEU A 102 6.57 2.61 11.94
N LEU A 103 5.39 2.94 12.47
CA LEU A 103 5.21 4.03 13.43
C LEU A 103 5.54 3.57 14.85
N ASN A 104 6.13 4.45 15.66
CA ASN A 104 6.28 4.20 17.09
C ASN A 104 4.95 4.39 17.84
N LYS A 105 4.89 3.95 19.10
CA LYS A 105 3.67 3.99 19.92
C LYS A 105 3.05 5.40 20.03
N HIS A 106 3.87 6.45 20.09
CA HIS A 106 3.39 7.83 20.17
C HIS A 106 2.75 8.30 18.86
N GLN A 107 3.43 8.08 17.73
CA GLN A 107 2.93 8.37 16.39
C GLN A 107 1.62 7.62 16.10
N GLN A 108 1.53 6.37 16.55
CA GLN A 108 0.33 5.54 16.49
C GLN A 108 -0.81 6.16 17.32
N ALA A 109 -0.59 6.48 18.60
CA ALA A 109 -1.63 7.03 19.47
C ALA A 109 -2.33 8.27 18.86
N ILE A 110 -1.56 9.14 18.20
CA ILE A 110 -2.09 10.36 17.55
C ILE A 110 -2.92 10.04 16.29
N ARG A 111 -2.60 8.95 15.59
CA ARG A 111 -3.17 8.61 14.27
C ARG A 111 -4.21 7.49 14.29
N VAL A 112 -4.64 7.00 15.46
CA VAL A 112 -5.59 5.87 15.57
C VAL A 112 -6.86 6.16 14.75
N GLN A 113 -7.46 7.33 14.96
CA GLN A 113 -8.67 7.71 14.23
C GLN A 113 -8.42 7.91 12.72
N SER A 114 -7.25 8.41 12.33
CA SER A 114 -6.87 8.57 10.92
C SER A 114 -6.78 7.22 10.23
N LYS A 115 -6.14 6.24 10.87
CA LYS A 115 -6.05 4.86 10.36
C LYS A 115 -7.44 4.25 10.19
N THR A 116 -8.29 4.30 11.21
CA THR A 116 -9.65 3.73 11.12
C THR A 116 -10.46 4.37 9.99
N LYS A 117 -10.34 5.68 9.77
CA LYS A 117 -11.01 6.37 8.64
C LYS A 117 -10.43 5.94 7.30
N LEU A 118 -9.12 5.77 7.20
CA LEU A 118 -8.43 5.29 6.00
C LEU A 118 -8.88 3.87 5.64
N GLU A 119 -8.94 2.96 6.60
CA GLU A 119 -9.37 1.57 6.35
C GLU A 119 -10.84 1.49 5.96
N ARG A 120 -11.70 2.30 6.58
CA ARG A 120 -13.10 2.43 6.15
C ARG A 120 -13.21 2.95 4.72
N TYR A 121 -12.35 3.90 4.33
CA TYR A 121 -12.31 4.44 2.97
C TYR A 121 -11.84 3.40 1.95
N ILE A 122 -10.85 2.56 2.29
CA ILE A 122 -10.45 1.41 1.46
C ILE A 122 -11.62 0.46 1.26
N ASN A 123 -12.39 0.18 2.32
CA ASN A 123 -13.54 -0.72 2.25
C ASN A 123 -14.76 -0.14 1.51
N SER A 124 -14.74 1.14 1.15
CA SER A 124 -15.86 1.81 0.46
C SER A 124 -15.67 1.96 -1.05
N ASN A 125 -14.75 1.20 -1.67
CA ASN A 125 -14.39 1.30 -3.09
C ASN A 125 -14.04 2.74 -3.50
N PRO A 126 -12.96 3.29 -2.93
CA PRO A 126 -12.66 4.70 -3.10
C PRO A 126 -12.34 5.04 -4.56
N PRO A 127 -12.73 6.23 -5.05
CA PRO A 127 -12.30 6.69 -6.36
C PRO A 127 -10.77 6.83 -6.41
N LEU A 128 -10.24 6.90 -7.63
CA LEU A 128 -8.83 7.22 -7.86
C LEU A 128 -8.54 8.66 -7.39
N GLY A 129 -7.31 8.88 -6.94
CA GLY A 129 -6.81 10.15 -6.42
C GLY A 129 -6.12 9.99 -5.06
N GLN A 130 -5.77 11.14 -4.48
CA GLN A 130 -5.21 11.21 -3.13
C GLN A 130 -6.31 11.51 -2.12
N ARG A 131 -6.22 10.87 -0.95
CA ARG A 131 -7.07 11.19 0.17
C ARG A 131 -6.27 11.29 1.45
N SER A 132 -6.49 12.38 2.17
CA SER A 132 -5.86 12.65 3.46
C SER A 132 -6.83 12.48 4.62
N PHE A 133 -6.35 11.88 5.69
CA PHE A 133 -7.07 11.66 6.94
C PHE A 133 -6.32 12.34 8.09
N PRO A 134 -6.71 13.57 8.49
CA PRO A 134 -6.06 14.28 9.58
C PRO A 134 -6.05 13.48 10.88
N ALA A 135 -4.98 13.62 11.66
CA ALA A 135 -4.90 13.13 13.03
C ALA A 135 -5.80 13.93 13.99
N SER A 136 -5.97 13.40 15.21
CA SER A 136 -6.68 14.10 16.28
C SER A 136 -5.96 15.41 16.64
N ASP A 137 -4.65 15.34 16.79
CA ASP A 137 -3.75 16.50 16.82
C ASP A 137 -3.34 16.87 15.39
N ARG A 138 -3.81 18.02 14.91
CA ARG A 138 -3.51 18.51 13.54
C ARG A 138 -2.21 19.32 13.46
N SER A 139 -1.57 19.63 14.59
CA SER A 139 -0.32 20.38 14.59
C SER A 139 0.75 19.65 13.78
N GLY A 140 1.61 20.41 13.11
CA GLY A 140 2.71 19.83 12.33
C GLY A 140 2.28 18.92 11.18
N GLY A 141 1.04 19.04 10.67
CA GLY A 141 0.59 18.31 9.48
C GLY A 141 0.36 16.82 9.67
N LYS A 142 0.12 16.37 10.91
CA LYS A 142 -0.04 14.95 11.25
C LYS A 142 -1.30 14.34 10.62
N ARG A 143 -1.11 13.29 9.82
CA ARG A 143 -2.19 12.59 9.11
C ARG A 143 -1.76 11.20 8.65
N MET A 144 -2.74 10.44 8.15
CA MET A 144 -2.55 9.27 7.29
C MET A 144 -3.08 9.61 5.91
N ASP A 145 -2.37 9.21 4.87
CA ASP A 145 -2.67 9.52 3.48
C ASP A 145 -2.69 8.23 2.65
N ILE A 146 -3.60 8.18 1.68
CA ILE A 146 -3.65 7.15 0.64
C ILE A 146 -3.54 7.80 -0.73
N ASP A 147 -2.62 7.29 -1.55
CA ASP A 147 -2.51 7.62 -2.96
C ASP A 147 -3.00 6.42 -3.77
N ASN A 148 -4.09 6.59 -4.52
CA ASN A 148 -4.75 5.53 -5.28
C ASN A 148 -4.77 5.93 -6.76
N TYR A 149 -3.91 5.36 -7.61
CA TYR A 149 -3.82 5.73 -9.02
C TYR A 149 -3.78 4.51 -9.95
N GLY A 150 -3.86 4.78 -11.25
CA GLY A 150 -3.82 3.77 -12.29
C GLY A 150 -5.20 3.52 -12.87
N CYS A 151 -5.54 2.24 -12.99
CA CYS A 151 -6.77 1.81 -13.63
C CYS A 151 -7.92 1.67 -12.64
N SER A 152 -9.14 1.99 -13.09
CA SER A 152 -10.35 1.85 -12.28
C SER A 152 -11.04 0.52 -12.62
N PRO A 153 -11.60 -0.20 -11.63
CA PRO A 153 -11.53 0.08 -10.20
C PRO A 153 -10.19 -0.36 -9.57
N ASN A 154 -9.80 0.32 -8.50
CA ASN A 154 -8.97 -0.26 -7.44
C ASN A 154 -9.91 -0.68 -6.30
N PHE A 155 -9.55 -1.74 -5.60
CA PHE A 155 -10.34 -2.39 -4.54
C PHE A 155 -11.64 -3.00 -5.06
N PRO A 156 -11.60 -4.00 -5.97
CA PRO A 156 -12.78 -4.80 -6.27
C PRO A 156 -13.16 -5.65 -5.03
N VAL A 157 -14.48 -5.83 -4.86
CA VAL A 157 -15.11 -6.72 -3.86
C VAL A 157 -14.87 -8.17 -4.23
#